data_AF-A0A2M7E7E6-F1
#
_entry.id   AF-A0A2M7E7E6-F1
#
_cell.length_a   1.000
_cell.length_b   1.000
_cell.length_c   1.000
_cell.angle_alpha   90.00
_cell.angle_beta   90.00
_cell.angle_gamma   90.00
#
_symmetry.space_group_name_H-M   'P 1'
#
loop_
_entity.id
_entity.type
_entity.pdbx_description
1 polymer ?
#
loop_
_entity_poly.entity_id
_entity_poly.type
_entity_poly.pdbx_seq_one_letter_code
_entity_poly.pdbx_strand_id
1 'polypeptide(L)' 'GTKRLLELGHRPENIYLSMEKNMSCGLGKCGHCALGRFYVCKDGPVFSYDLIKEIPEIWD' A
#
# COMPACT_ATOMS: atom_id res chain seq x y z
N GLY A 1 -11.31 -6.72 5.20
CA GLY A 1 -10.30 -6.61 6.28
C GLY A 1 -10.27 -5.19 6.84
N THR A 2 -9.69 -4.26 6.08
CA THR A 2 -9.46 -2.86 6.48
C THR A 2 -10.72 -2.10 6.92
N LYS A 3 -11.83 -2.17 6.17
CA LYS A 3 -13.10 -1.50 6.53
C LYS A 3 -13.59 -1.89 7.94
N ARG A 4 -13.52 -3.17 8.30
CA ARG A 4 -13.89 -3.67 9.63
C ARG A 4 -12.98 -3.11 10.73
N LEU A 5 -11.70 -2.93 10.47
CA LEU A 5 -10.78 -2.32 11.44
C LEU A 5 -11.11 -0.85 11.69
N LEU A 6 -11.52 -0.12 10.66
CA LEU A 6 -12.01 1.26 10.79
C LEU A 6 -13.32 1.32 11.59
N GLU A 7 -14.26 0.42 11.33
CA GLU A 7 -15.53 0.31 12.07
C GLU A 7 -15.31 -0.01 13.56
N LEU A 8 -14.26 -0.76 13.89
CA LEU A 8 -13.85 -1.05 15.28
C LEU A 8 -13.12 0.13 15.96
N GLY A 9 -12.91 1.24 15.26
CA GLY A 9 -12.30 2.46 15.81
C GLY A 9 -10.77 2.48 15.75
N HIS A 10 -10.12 1.58 15.01
CA HIS A 10 -8.68 1.70 14.78
C HIS A 10 -8.38 2.91 13.91
N ARG A 11 -7.45 3.76 14.37
CA ARG A 11 -6.99 4.92 13.62
C ARG A 11 -6.28 4.47 12.32
N PRO A 12 -6.48 5.16 11.18
CA PRO A 12 -5.85 4.81 9.90
C PRO A 12 -4.32 4.60 9.94
N GLU A 13 -3.60 5.44 10.69
CA GLU A 13 -2.15 5.35 10.88
C GLU A 13 -1.68 4.12 11.66
N ASN A 14 -2.60 3.46 12.38
CA ASN A 14 -2.34 2.23 13.12
C ASN A 14 -2.69 0.96 12.32
N ILE A 15 -3.22 1.11 11.10
CA ILE A 15 -3.57 -0.02 10.23
C ILE A 15 -2.46 -0.18 9.19
N TYR A 16 -1.79 -1.32 9.19
CA TYR A 16 -0.70 -1.62 8.27
C TYR A 16 -1.13 -2.69 7.27
N LEU A 17 -0.81 -2.46 5.99
CA LEU A 17 -1.17 -3.33 4.88
C LEU A 17 0.10 -3.74 4.15
N SER A 18 0.28 -5.06 3.95
CA SER A 18 1.31 -5.60 3.08
C SER A 18 0.79 -5.59 1.65
N MET A 19 1.40 -4.78 0.81
CA MET A 19 0.99 -4.59 -0.58
C MET A 19 1.77 -5.53 -1.49
N GLU A 20 1.05 -6.22 -2.36
CA GLU A 20 1.63 -7.10 -3.38
C GLU A 20 1.47 -6.47 -4.76
N LYS A 21 2.56 -6.40 -5.52
CA LYS A 21 2.60 -5.95 -6.92
C LYS A 21 3.58 -6.84 -7.68
N ASN A 22 3.42 -6.90 -9.00
CA ASN A 22 4.38 -7.60 -9.85
C ASN A 22 5.75 -6.93 -9.78
N MET A 23 6.72 -7.62 -9.20
CA MET A 23 8.10 -7.17 -9.11
C MET A 23 8.93 -7.86 -10.19
N SER A 24 9.62 -7.08 -11.01
CA SER A 24 10.61 -7.61 -11.96
C SER A 24 12.03 -7.31 -11.51
N CYS A 25 12.35 -6.03 -11.25
CA CYS A 25 13.73 -5.64 -10.90
C CYS A 25 14.04 -5.59 -9.41
N GLY A 26 13.06 -5.41 -8.52
CA GLY A 26 13.29 -5.26 -7.07
C GLY A 26 14.09 -4.01 -6.63
N LEU A 27 14.52 -3.14 -7.55
CA LEU A 27 15.39 -1.98 -7.28
C LEU A 27 14.70 -0.63 -7.52
N GLY A 28 13.40 -0.66 -7.84
CA GLY A 28 12.58 0.50 -8.23
C GLY A 28 13.14 1.27 -9.44
N LYS A 29 13.63 0.52 -10.43
CA LYS A 29 14.08 1.06 -11.74
C LYS A 29 13.07 0.78 -12.86
N CYS A 30 12.36 -0.36 -12.81
CA CYS A 30 11.49 -0.81 -13.91
C CYS A 30 10.02 -0.36 -13.82
N GLY A 31 9.58 0.19 -12.69
CA GLY A 31 8.19 0.66 -12.54
C GLY A 31 7.11 -0.39 -12.31
N HIS A 32 7.35 -1.70 -12.52
CA HIS A 32 6.30 -2.71 -12.35
C HIS A 32 5.71 -2.79 -10.93
N CYS A 33 6.52 -2.45 -9.92
CA CYS A 33 6.12 -2.46 -8.53
C CYS A 33 5.45 -1.12 -8.10
N ALA A 34 5.04 -0.26 -9.03
CA ALA A 34 4.49 1.07 -8.72
C ALA A 34 3.12 1.00 -8.01
N LEU A 35 2.95 1.90 -7.06
CA LEU A 35 1.75 2.11 -6.26
C LEU A 35 1.55 3.61 -6.04
N GLY A 36 0.83 4.27 -6.97
CA GLY A 36 0.77 5.72 -7.02
C GLY A 36 2.17 6.32 -7.16
N ARG A 37 2.58 7.13 -6.17
CA ARG A 37 3.94 7.72 -6.11
C ARG A 37 5.01 6.80 -5.51
N PHE A 38 4.61 5.65 -4.96
CA PHE A 38 5.51 4.73 -4.26
C PHE A 38 5.93 3.58 -5.16
N TYR A 39 7.06 2.97 -4.84
CA TYR A 39 7.50 1.68 -5.36
C TYR A 39 7.42 0.66 -4.23
N VAL A 40 6.55 -0.36 -4.34
CA VAL A 40 6.41 -1.41 -3.31
C VAL A 40 7.76 -2.07 -2.98
N CYS A 41 8.62 -2.21 -3.98
CA CYS A 41 9.94 -2.81 -3.84
C CYS A 41 11.01 -1.92 -3.18
N LYS A 42 10.75 -0.61 -2.98
CA LYS A 42 11.68 0.31 -2.29
C LYS A 42 11.08 0.98 -1.06
N ASP A 43 9.83 1.44 -1.17
CA ASP A 43 9.13 2.17 -0.12
C ASP A 43 8.25 1.26 0.75
N GLY A 44 7.99 0.04 0.29
CA GLY A 44 7.13 -0.96 0.94
C GLY A 44 7.92 -2.17 1.47
N PRO A 45 7.31 -3.39 1.49
CA PRO A 45 5.97 -3.72 1.00
C PRO A 45 4.85 -3.33 1.98
N VAL A 46 5.19 -2.95 3.21
CA VAL A 46 4.23 -2.62 4.27
C VAL A 46 4.02 -1.12 4.32
N PHE A 47 2.77 -0.69 4.18
CA PHE A 47 2.37 0.71 4.25
C PHE A 47 1.27 0.91 5.29
N SER A 48 1.24 2.08 5.92
CA SER A 48 0.11 2.47 6.75
C SER A 48 -1.08 2.87 5.87
N TYR A 49 -2.30 2.57 6.31
CA TYR A 49 -3.51 2.79 5.53
C TYR A 49 -3.73 4.27 5.22
N ASP A 50 -3.41 5.18 6.15
CA ASP A 50 -3.48 6.63 5.93
C ASP A 50 -2.64 7.12 4.75
N LEU A 51 -1.52 6.46 4.47
CA LEU A 51 -0.59 6.83 3.41
C LEU A 51 -1.10 6.46 2.01
N ILE A 52 -1.87 5.37 1.90
CA ILE A 52 -2.26 4.76 0.62
C ILE A 52 -3.77 4.80 0.33
N LYS A 53 -4.61 5.19 1.30
CA LYS A 53 -6.09 5.23 1.14
C LYS A 53 -6.59 6.12 0.00
N GLU A 54 -5.82 7.14 -0.40
CA GLU A 54 -6.17 8.08 -1.46
C GLU A 54 -5.66 7.64 -2.85
N ILE A 55 -4.95 6.50 -2.95
CA ILE A 55 -4.45 6.01 -4.25
C ILE A 55 -5.61 5.31 -4.98
N PRO A 56 -5.97 5.75 -6.20
CA PRO A 56 -6.99 5.10 -7.01
C PRO A 56 -6.63 3.65 -7.35
N GLU A 57 -7.63 2.83 -7.68
CA GLU A 57 -7.46 1.45 -8.19
C GLU A 57 -6.89 0.42 -7.19
N ILE A 58 -6.64 0.79 -5.92
CA ILE A 58 -6.29 -0.16 -4.84
C ILE A 58 -7.54 -0.77 -4.18
N TRP A 59 -8.64 0.00 -4.14
CA TRP A 59 -9.80 -0.26 -3.29
C TRP A 59 -11.04 -0.74 -4.05
N ASP A 60 -10.93 -0.84 -5.37
CA ASP A 60 -11.97 -1.39 -6.24
C ASP A 60 -12.13 -2.92 -6.07
#